data_AF-B9NR76-F1
#
_entry.id   AF-B9NR76-F1
#
_cell.length_a   1.000
_cell.length_b   1.000
_cell.length_c   1.000
_cell.angle_alpha   90.00
_cell.angle_beta   90.00
_cell.angle_gamma   90.00
#
_symmetry.space_group_name_H-M   'P 1'
#
loop_
_entity.id
_entity.type
_entity.pdbx_description
1 polymer ?
#
loop_
_entity_poly.entity_id
_entity_poly.type
_entity_poly.pdbx_seq_one_letter_code
_entity_poly.pdbx_strand_id
1 'polypeptide(L)'
;MSADAAGMMRLVLISVLLAAAGTSAWAGAWLREKGSSFTAISVTTFEEGEGGYKYKSSLYAEWGLRENLTIGLDAEEHQDLYGHALVFARIPIADFSQAGRFAAEFGVGAHHRQRSTWAL
;
A
#
# COMPACT_ATOMS: atom_id res chain seq x y z
N MET A 1 28.64 -7.64 -31.53
CA MET A 1 27.53 -7.72 -30.56
C MET A 1 26.84 -6.36 -30.61
N SER A 2 25.64 -6.26 -31.19
CA SER A 2 24.97 -4.98 -31.47
C SER A 2 24.57 -4.29 -30.16
N ALA A 3 24.53 -2.95 -30.16
CA ALA A 3 24.15 -2.14 -28.98
C ALA A 3 22.76 -2.53 -28.43
N ASP A 4 21.87 -3.00 -29.30
CA ASP A 4 20.52 -3.48 -28.95
C ASP A 4 20.54 -4.73 -28.07
N ALA A 5 21.47 -5.66 -28.32
CA ALA A 5 21.61 -6.89 -27.53
C ALA A 5 22.07 -6.57 -26.10
N ALA A 6 22.93 -5.56 -25.93
CA ALA A 6 23.37 -5.11 -24.62
C ALA A 6 22.25 -4.38 -23.84
N GLY A 7 21.42 -3.58 -24.53
CA GLY A 7 20.25 -2.94 -23.95
C GLY A 7 19.19 -3.94 -23.49
N MET A 8 18.88 -4.94 -24.32
CA MET A 8 17.95 -6.02 -24.00
C MET A 8 18.44 -6.87 -22.83
N MET A 9 19.72 -7.24 -22.80
CA MET A 9 20.34 -7.97 -21.68
C MET A 9 20.21 -7.18 -20.36
N ARG A 10 20.43 -5.87 -20.41
CA ARG A 10 20.35 -5.00 -19.24
C ARG A 10 18.91 -4.90 -18.70
N LEU A 11 17.92 -4.80 -19.58
CA LEU A 11 16.51 -4.84 -19.21
C LEU A 11 16.13 -6.17 -18.57
N VAL A 12 16.53 -7.30 -19.17
CA VAL A 12 16.28 -8.63 -18.62
C VAL A 12 16.92 -8.78 -17.23
N LEU A 13 18.16 -8.31 -17.06
CA LEU A 13 18.84 -8.32 -15.75
C LEU A 13 18.11 -7.47 -14.72
N ILE A 14 17.65 -6.27 -15.08
CA ILE A 14 16.86 -5.40 -14.18
C ILE A 14 15.54 -6.09 -13.79
N SER A 15 14.84 -6.70 -14.75
CA SER A 15 13.59 -7.42 -14.48
C SER A 15 13.80 -8.62 -13.55
N VAL A 16 14.88 -9.39 -13.75
CA VAL A 16 15.23 -10.53 -12.89
C VAL A 16 15.62 -10.07 -11.49
N LEU A 17 16.39 -8.98 -11.36
CA LEU A 17 16.77 -8.42 -10.07
C LEU A 17 15.55 -7.89 -9.30
N LEU A 18 14.60 -7.25 -9.98
CA LEU A 18 13.34 -6.78 -9.37
C LEU A 18 12.46 -7.96 -8.92
N ALA A 19 12.38 -9.04 -9.70
CA ALA A 19 11.63 -10.24 -9.32
C ALA A 19 12.28 -10.98 -8.14
N ALA A 20 13.62 -11.03 -8.08
CA ALA A 20 14.36 -11.68 -7.00
C ALA A 20 14.41 -10.87 -5.71
N ALA A 21 14.26 -9.54 -5.77
CA ALA A 21 14.16 -8.66 -4.61
C ALA A 21 12.78 -8.69 -3.94
N GLY A 22 11.80 -9.39 -4.52
CA GLY A 22 10.49 -9.61 -3.92
C GLY A 22 10.59 -10.49 -2.68
N THR A 23 10.74 -9.89 -1.50
CA THR A 23 10.53 -10.61 -0.24
C THR A 23 9.13 -11.22 -0.25
N SER A 24 8.97 -12.43 0.27
CA SER A 24 7.67 -13.08 0.41
C SER A 24 6.72 -12.13 1.14
N ALA A 25 5.82 -11.49 0.38
CA ALA A 25 4.70 -10.77 0.92
C ALA A 25 3.74 -11.85 1.46
N TRP A 26 3.97 -12.27 2.70
CA TRP A 26 2.96 -12.97 3.49
C TRP A 26 1.85 -11.95 3.76
N ALA A 27 1.09 -11.61 2.73
CA ALA A 27 -0.12 -10.80 2.78
C ALA A 27 -1.27 -11.62 3.40
N GLY A 28 -0.97 -12.35 4.48
CA GLY A 28 -1.97 -12.78 5.44
C GLY A 28 -2.25 -11.63 6.40
N ALA A 29 -3.35 -11.71 7.12
CA ALA A 29 -3.80 -10.73 8.12
C ALA A 29 -2.84 -10.57 9.34
N TRP A 30 -1.55 -10.90 9.20
CA TRP A 30 -0.62 -11.14 10.29
C TRP A 30 0.35 -9.98 10.50
N LEU A 31 0.83 -9.88 11.74
CA LEU A 31 1.75 -8.83 12.14
C LEU A 31 3.06 -8.93 11.37
N ARG A 32 3.58 -7.75 11.02
CA ARG A 32 4.94 -7.60 10.54
C ARG A 32 5.91 -7.98 11.67
N GLU A 33 6.96 -8.72 11.34
CA GLU A 33 8.06 -8.99 12.26
C GLU A 33 8.59 -7.67 12.84
N LYS A 34 9.06 -7.69 14.09
CA LYS A 34 9.58 -6.51 14.76
C LYS A 34 10.69 -5.87 13.91
N GLY A 35 10.51 -4.59 13.57
CA GLY A 35 11.45 -3.83 12.75
C GLY A 35 11.25 -3.98 11.24
N SER A 36 10.32 -4.83 10.79
CA SER A 36 9.95 -4.89 9.38
C SER A 36 8.89 -3.85 9.05
N SER A 37 9.07 -3.15 7.94
CA SER A 37 8.13 -2.19 7.39
C SER A 37 7.69 -2.62 6.01
N PHE A 38 6.43 -2.40 5.68
CA PHE A 38 5.91 -2.54 4.33
C PHE A 38 5.40 -1.18 3.89
N THR A 39 5.69 -0.79 2.65
CA THR A 39 5.14 0.45 2.09
C THR A 39 4.83 0.21 0.62
N ALA A 40 3.61 0.51 0.24
CA ALA A 40 3.11 0.44 -1.11
C ALA A 40 2.56 1.82 -1.50
N ILE A 41 2.98 2.29 -2.65
CA ILE A 41 2.49 3.52 -3.26
C ILE A 41 1.90 3.13 -4.60
N SER A 42 0.66 3.51 -4.83
CA SER A 42 -0.01 3.30 -6.12
C SER A 42 -0.49 4.63 -6.66
N VAL A 43 -0.25 4.87 -7.94
CA VAL A 43 -0.78 6.01 -8.66
C VAL A 43 -1.48 5.47 -9.90
N THR A 44 -2.78 5.65 -9.93
CA THR A 44 -3.62 5.24 -11.06
C THR A 44 -4.09 6.50 -11.77
N THR A 45 -3.75 6.60 -13.05
CA THR A 45 -4.29 7.65 -13.94
C THR A 45 -5.38 7.04 -14.79
N PHE A 46 -6.53 7.70 -14.85
CA PHE A 46 -7.64 7.32 -15.70
C PHE A 46 -8.12 8.52 -16.51
N GLU A 47 -8.49 8.24 -17.76
CA GLU A 47 -9.08 9.23 -18.66
C GLU A 47 -10.59 9.25 -18.40
N GLU A 48 -11.12 10.40 -18.02
CA GLU A 48 -12.54 10.59 -17.76
C GLU A 48 -13.13 11.56 -18.79
N GLY A 49 -13.87 11.01 -19.76
CA GLY A 49 -14.63 11.79 -20.74
C GLY A 49 -13.77 12.79 -21.55
N GLU A 50 -14.42 13.81 -22.12
CA GLU A 50 -13.84 14.80 -23.05
C GLU A 50 -12.64 15.60 -22.50
N GLY A 51 -11.46 14.95 -22.41
CA GLY A 51 -10.16 15.60 -22.21
C GLY A 51 -9.71 15.80 -20.75
N GLY A 52 -10.38 15.20 -19.77
CA GLY A 52 -9.98 15.26 -18.36
C GLY A 52 -9.13 14.06 -17.93
N TYR A 53 -7.88 14.29 -17.53
CA TYR A 53 -7.09 13.28 -16.82
C TYR A 53 -7.29 13.43 -15.32
N LYS A 54 -7.73 12.36 -14.65
CA LYS A 54 -7.75 12.30 -13.20
C LYS A 54 -6.70 11.32 -12.68
N TYR A 55 -6.03 11.71 -11.60
CA TYR A 55 -5.14 10.85 -10.85
C TYR A 55 -5.73 10.50 -9.49
N LYS A 56 -5.59 9.22 -9.15
CA LYS A 56 -5.83 8.67 -7.82
C LYS A 56 -4.50 8.19 -7.29
N SER A 57 -4.12 8.68 -6.11
CA SER A 57 -2.95 8.19 -5.39
C SER A 57 -3.37 7.48 -4.11
N SER A 58 -2.81 6.31 -3.87
CA SER A 58 -2.92 5.62 -2.57
C SER A 58 -1.54 5.33 -2.01
N LEU A 59 -1.43 5.49 -0.70
CA LEU A 59 -0.26 5.25 0.11
C LEU A 59 -0.66 4.31 1.23
N TYR A 60 -0.11 3.11 1.22
CA TYR A 60 -0.29 2.13 2.27
C TYR A 60 1.06 1.87 2.94
N ALA A 61 1.13 1.98 4.25
CA ALA A 61 2.33 1.71 5.02
C ALA A 61 2.00 0.89 6.27
N GLU A 62 2.84 -0.06 6.61
CA GLU A 62 2.78 -0.84 7.85
C GLU A 62 4.15 -0.91 8.47
N TRP A 63 4.20 -0.86 9.79
CA TRP A 63 5.41 -1.00 10.57
C TRP A 63 5.17 -1.91 11.78
N GLY A 64 5.93 -3.01 11.83
CA GLY A 64 6.01 -3.90 13.00
C GLY A 64 6.79 -3.23 14.12
N LEU A 65 6.12 -2.37 14.90
CA LEU A 65 6.73 -1.64 16.01
C LEU A 65 7.23 -2.58 17.11
N ARG A 66 6.48 -3.65 17.40
CA ARG A 66 6.83 -4.73 18.34
C ARG A 66 6.42 -6.08 17.77
N GLU A 67 6.91 -7.17 18.36
CA GLU A 67 6.53 -8.55 17.98
C GLU A 67 5.01 -8.79 18.08
N ASN A 68 4.32 -8.01 18.91
CA ASN A 68 2.88 -8.09 19.14
C ASN A 68 2.13 -6.78 18.81
N LEU A 69 2.75 -5.84 18.08
CA LEU A 69 2.08 -4.61 17.67
C LEU A 69 2.57 -4.17 16.29
N THR A 70 1.65 -4.15 15.32
CA THR A 70 1.85 -3.52 14.01
C THR A 70 1.00 -2.26 13.94
N ILE A 71 1.60 -1.17 13.51
CA ILE A 71 0.88 0.08 13.21
C ILE A 71 0.89 0.25 11.69
N GLY A 72 -0.24 0.60 11.11
CA GLY A 72 -0.33 0.93 9.71
C GLY A 72 -1.05 2.24 9.46
N LEU A 73 -0.84 2.75 8.26
CA LEU A 73 -1.43 3.96 7.72
C LEU A 73 -1.87 3.64 6.30
N ASP A 74 -3.13 3.92 6.02
CA ASP A 74 -3.72 3.89 4.70
C ASP A 74 -4.22 5.28 4.37
N ALA A 75 -3.62 5.92 3.37
CA ALA A 75 -4.00 7.23 2.89
C ALA A 75 -4.31 7.17 1.41
N GLU A 76 -5.49 7.60 1.03
CA GLU A 76 -5.92 7.69 -0.34
C GLU A 76 -6.38 9.12 -0.62
N GLU A 77 -5.85 9.66 -1.72
CA GLU A 77 -6.10 11.01 -2.17
C GLU A 77 -6.62 10.97 -3.61
N HIS A 78 -7.81 11.52 -3.81
CA HIS A 78 -8.37 11.82 -5.12
C HIS A 78 -8.29 13.33 -5.33
N GLN A 79 -7.74 13.74 -6.48
CA GLN A 79 -7.50 15.14 -6.83
C GLN A 79 -8.59 16.15 -6.50
N ASP A 80 -9.86 15.77 -6.65
CA ASP A 80 -10.91 16.79 -6.81
C ASP A 80 -12.00 16.78 -5.75
N LEU A 81 -12.16 15.74 -4.91
CA LEU A 81 -13.41 15.65 -4.14
C LEU A 81 -13.34 14.94 -2.78
N TYR A 82 -12.44 13.97 -2.56
CA TYR A 82 -12.46 13.13 -1.34
C TYR A 82 -11.07 12.58 -1.00
N GLY A 83 -10.64 12.79 0.24
CA GLY A 83 -9.44 12.15 0.79
C GLY A 83 -9.80 11.30 2.00
N HIS A 84 -9.23 10.10 2.12
CA HIS A 84 -9.36 9.30 3.33
C HIS A 84 -7.99 8.94 3.86
N ALA A 85 -7.78 9.19 5.15
CA ALA A 85 -6.61 8.73 5.86
C ALA A 85 -7.10 7.91 7.06
N LEU A 86 -6.58 6.70 7.19
CA LEU A 86 -6.89 5.76 8.25
C LEU A 86 -5.57 5.28 8.85
N VAL A 87 -5.42 5.45 10.16
CA VAL A 87 -4.34 4.87 10.93
C VAL A 87 -4.90 3.71 11.72
N PHE A 88 -4.26 2.56 11.65
CA PHE A 88 -4.69 1.37 12.35
C PHE A 88 -3.57 0.76 13.18
N ALA A 89 -3.95 0.13 14.28
CA ALA A 89 -3.08 -0.65 15.13
C ALA A 89 -3.62 -2.08 15.21
N ARG A 90 -2.79 -3.06 14.84
CA ARG A 90 -3.13 -4.49 14.84
C ARG A 90 -2.32 -5.21 15.92
N ILE A 91 -3.01 -6.00 16.74
CA ILE A 91 -2.45 -6.77 17.86
C ILE A 91 -2.86 -8.24 17.70
N PRO A 92 -1.93 -9.20 17.81
CA PRO A 92 -2.27 -10.62 17.80
C PRO A 92 -2.84 -10.99 19.16
N ILE A 93 -4.05 -11.54 19.18
CA ILE A 93 -4.70 -11.98 20.42
C ILE A 93 -4.33 -13.44 20.70
N ALA A 94 -4.32 -14.29 19.68
CA ALA A 94 -4.02 -15.71 19.85
C ALA A 94 -3.38 -16.30 18.60
N ASP A 95 -2.35 -17.12 18.80
CA ASP A 95 -1.76 -17.98 17.77
C ASP A 95 -2.01 -19.44 18.15
N PHE A 96 -3.01 -20.07 17.52
CA PHE A 96 -3.29 -21.49 17.72
C PHE A 96 -2.58 -22.37 16.69
N SER A 97 -1.53 -21.89 16.03
CA SER A 97 -0.73 -22.60 15.03
C SER A 97 -1.61 -23.27 13.96
N GLN A 98 -1.96 -24.55 14.14
CA GLN A 98 -2.80 -25.31 13.21
C GLN A 98 -4.29 -24.96 13.29
N ALA A 99 -4.78 -24.41 14.42
CA ALA A 99 -6.21 -24.12 14.61
C ALA A 99 -6.60 -22.69 14.17
N GLY A 100 -5.64 -21.88 13.73
CA GLY A 100 -5.86 -20.51 13.26
C GLY A 100 -5.25 -19.45 14.15
N ARG A 101 -5.15 -18.24 13.62
CA ARG A 101 -4.59 -17.08 14.31
C ARG A 101 -5.65 -16.00 14.40
N PHE A 102 -5.69 -15.29 15.52
CA PHE A 102 -6.63 -14.21 15.78
C PHE A 102 -5.86 -12.92 16.04
N ALA A 103 -6.30 -11.85 15.41
CA ALA A 103 -5.81 -10.51 15.63
C ALA A 103 -6.98 -9.55 15.85
N ALA A 104 -6.80 -8.57 16.73
CA ALA A 104 -7.67 -7.41 16.81
C ALA A 104 -7.01 -6.24 16.10
N GLU A 105 -7.83 -5.45 15.43
CA GLU A 105 -7.41 -4.22 14.77
C GLU A 105 -8.26 -3.05 15.27
N PHE A 106 -7.58 -1.95 15.60
CA PHE A 106 -8.18 -0.70 16.00
C PHE A 106 -7.78 0.37 15.00
N GLY A 107 -8.75 0.86 14.23
CA GLY A 107 -8.56 1.91 13.23
C GLY A 107 -9.20 3.22 13.66
N VAL A 108 -8.48 4.32 13.47
CA VAL A 108 -9.02 5.68 13.53
C VAL A 108 -8.71 6.37 12.21
N GLY A 109 -9.72 6.96 11.58
CA GLY A 109 -9.55 7.62 10.30
C GLY A 109 -10.38 8.88 10.19
N ALA A 110 -9.95 9.76 9.30
CA ALA A 110 -10.67 10.95 8.90
C ALA A 110 -11.01 10.83 7.43
N HIS A 111 -12.27 11.15 7.11
CA HIS A 111 -12.70 11.30 5.73
C HIS A 111 -12.88 12.80 5.47
N HIS A 112 -12.02 13.37 4.64
CA HIS A 112 -12.18 14.75 4.20
C HIS A 112 -13.14 14.77 3.01
N ARG A 113 -14.38 15.15 3.29
CA ARG A 113 -15.39 15.42 2.27
C ARG A 113 -15.36 16.91 1.95
N GLN A 114 -14.67 17.32 0.89
CA GLN A 114 -14.85 18.69 0.40
C GLN A 114 -16.21 18.73 -0.29
N ARG A 115 -17.25 19.22 0.42
CA ARG A 115 -18.50 19.60 -0.23
C ARG A 115 -18.15 20.75 -1.18
N SER A 116 -18.10 20.46 -2.47
CA SER A 116 -18.06 21.50 -3.49
C SER A 116 -19.28 22.40 -3.29
N THR A 117 -19.02 23.62 -2.82
CA THR A 117 -20.01 24.69 -2.75
C THR A 117 -20.04 25.33 -4.13
N TRP A 118 -20.73 24.69 -5.07
CA TRP A 118 -20.98 25.25 -6.42
C TRP A 118 -22.36 25.92 -6.53
N ALA A 119 -22.90 26.44 -5.42
CA ALA A 119 -24.12 27.24 -5.47
C ALA A 119 -23.94 28.51 -4.65
N LEU A 120 -23.38 29.55 -5.27
CA LEU A 120 -23.78 30.96 -5.14
C LEU A 120 -23.33 31.72 -6.40
#